data_AF-A0A9W9GUW8-F1
#
_entry.id   AF-A0A9W9GUW8-F1
#
_cell.length_a   1.000
_cell.length_b   1.000
_cell.length_c   1.000
_cell.angle_alpha   90.00
_cell.angle_beta   90.00
_cell.angle_gamma   90.00
#
_symmetry.space_group_name_H-M   'P 1'
#
loop_
_entity.id
_entity.type
_entity.pdbx_description
1 polymer ?
#
loop_
_entity_poly.entity_id
_entity_poly.type
_entity_poly.pdbx_seq_one_letter_code
_entity_poly.pdbx_strand_id
1 'polypeptide(L)'
;MIGCDADCDDWYHGKCVNIDPRDADLIDRYICPNCASLGKGCTTWKPMCRLLECRKPARVKTKPPSKYCCDDHGREFMRRQTQELKKRAGQKNGLFEDLGSMGGILTAADLKAAIIEAVDNADSDVKAESKPQSGGWLGVDVHENGMEYSPDEIAKIEKLRAQREDLLHRKEMLAARTKFVSLLKPRAKGLVEKLKQHEPKGGWKDICGFDSRLSWSDEEFDEWRLSEAGMKALAEGTAEALALSSASNNDADGDSMMTGDSDDDITFWTRGVCTKKRCERHKQWVKVQQQDILFEEETTEQDLAKCEEEARAVVERSVMRRWAEKDNQT
;
A
#
# COMPACT_ATOMS: atom_id res chain seq x y z
N MET A 1 30.81 -8.52 -32.09
CA MET A 1 29.84 -9.24 -32.96
C MET A 1 29.20 -10.33 -32.12
N ILE A 2 27.98 -10.76 -32.43
CA ILE A 2 27.23 -11.81 -31.72
C ILE A 2 26.74 -12.86 -32.70
N GLY A 3 26.94 -14.13 -32.38
CA GLY A 3 26.50 -15.27 -33.22
C GLY A 3 25.13 -15.77 -32.80
N CYS A 4 24.29 -16.16 -33.77
CA CYS A 4 23.00 -16.77 -33.51
C CYS A 4 23.15 -18.22 -33.03
N ASP A 5 22.60 -18.55 -31.84
CA ASP A 5 22.64 -19.89 -31.24
C ASP A 5 21.50 -20.81 -31.75
N ALA A 6 20.87 -20.47 -32.89
CA ALA A 6 19.93 -21.32 -33.62
C ALA A 6 20.66 -22.08 -34.74
N ASP A 7 19.95 -22.50 -35.80
CA ASP A 7 20.58 -23.25 -36.91
C ASP A 7 21.17 -22.37 -38.02
N CYS A 8 21.17 -21.04 -37.89
CA CYS A 8 21.65 -20.16 -38.97
C CYS A 8 23.12 -19.77 -38.86
N ASP A 9 23.77 -19.97 -37.71
CA ASP A 9 25.21 -19.72 -37.44
C ASP A 9 25.78 -18.37 -37.92
N ASP A 10 24.91 -17.40 -38.23
CA ASP A 10 25.26 -16.07 -38.72
C ASP A 10 25.74 -15.14 -37.60
N TRP A 11 26.64 -14.22 -37.95
CA TRP A 11 27.22 -13.22 -37.06
C TRP A 11 26.67 -11.82 -37.31
N TYR A 12 26.26 -11.15 -36.23
CA TYR A 12 25.63 -9.83 -36.29
C TYR A 12 26.41 -8.80 -35.47
N HIS A 13 26.32 -7.53 -35.88
CA HIS A 13 26.72 -6.42 -35.01
C HIS A 13 25.64 -6.20 -33.95
N GLY A 14 25.98 -6.20 -32.66
CA GLY A 14 25.01 -6.05 -31.57
C GLY A 14 24.07 -4.85 -31.77
N LYS A 15 24.62 -3.69 -32.19
CA LYS A 15 23.83 -2.49 -32.49
C LYS A 15 22.80 -2.70 -33.62
N CYS A 16 23.12 -3.47 -34.66
CA CYS A 16 22.21 -3.74 -35.77
C CYS A 16 21.05 -4.66 -35.40
N VAL A 17 21.18 -5.41 -34.29
CA VAL A 17 20.16 -6.33 -33.77
C VAL A 17 19.60 -5.86 -32.43
N ASN A 18 19.70 -4.55 -32.17
CA ASN A 18 19.19 -3.89 -30.96
C ASN A 18 19.72 -4.45 -29.63
N ILE A 19 20.97 -4.89 -29.62
CA ILE A 19 21.70 -5.31 -28.42
C ILE A 19 22.69 -4.21 -28.02
N ASP A 20 22.49 -3.66 -26.82
CA ASP A 20 23.43 -2.71 -26.22
C ASP A 20 24.73 -3.44 -25.83
N PRO A 21 25.91 -2.91 -26.19
CA PRO A 21 27.19 -3.50 -25.79
C PRO A 21 27.34 -3.71 -24.27
N ARG A 22 26.65 -2.90 -23.45
CA ARG A 22 26.64 -3.02 -21.98
C ARG A 22 25.90 -4.26 -21.49
N ASP A 23 24.98 -4.79 -22.28
CA ASP A 23 24.16 -5.94 -21.94
C ASP A 23 24.75 -7.25 -22.51
N ALA A 24 25.92 -7.19 -23.16
CA ALA A 24 26.56 -8.35 -23.77
C ALA A 24 26.76 -9.51 -22.79
N ASP A 25 27.16 -9.20 -21.54
CA ASP A 25 27.38 -10.21 -20.49
C ASP A 25 26.07 -10.83 -19.95
N LEU A 26 24.92 -10.19 -20.23
CA LEU A 26 23.59 -10.64 -19.81
C LEU A 26 22.97 -11.62 -20.78
N ILE A 27 23.51 -11.78 -21.98
CA ILE A 27 22.94 -12.71 -22.96
C ILE A 27 23.32 -14.14 -22.52
N ASP A 28 22.30 -14.99 -22.40
CA ASP A 28 22.48 -16.43 -22.13
C ASP A 28 22.47 -17.22 -23.44
N ARG A 29 21.49 -16.96 -24.31
CA ARG A 29 21.43 -17.46 -25.69
C ARG A 29 20.86 -16.38 -26.59
N TYR A 30 21.50 -16.14 -27.72
CA TYR A 30 21.03 -15.16 -28.71
C TYR A 30 20.37 -15.84 -29.90
N ILE A 31 19.16 -15.41 -30.24
CA ILE A 31 18.43 -15.85 -31.43
C ILE A 31 18.17 -14.63 -32.31
N CYS A 32 18.62 -14.68 -33.57
CA CYS A 32 18.47 -13.55 -34.49
C CYS A 32 16.99 -13.31 -34.88
N PRO A 33 16.62 -12.10 -35.31
CA PRO A 33 15.23 -11.77 -35.66
C PRO A 33 14.62 -12.69 -36.73
N ASN A 34 15.44 -13.17 -37.68
CA ASN A 34 15.00 -14.09 -38.72
C ASN A 34 14.72 -15.49 -38.17
N CYS A 35 15.55 -15.99 -37.23
CA CYS A 35 15.30 -17.28 -36.60
C CYS A 35 14.12 -17.21 -35.62
N ALA A 36 13.95 -16.07 -34.94
CA ALA A 36 12.82 -15.83 -34.05
C ALA A 36 11.49 -15.81 -34.83
N SER A 37 11.42 -15.16 -35.99
CA SER A 37 10.21 -15.12 -36.82
C SER A 37 9.85 -16.46 -37.45
N LEU A 38 10.85 -17.33 -37.68
CA LEU A 38 10.67 -18.72 -38.12
C LEU A 38 10.30 -19.69 -36.99
N GLY A 39 10.11 -19.20 -35.76
CA GLY A 39 9.71 -20.03 -34.62
C GLY A 39 10.82 -20.91 -34.03
N LYS A 40 12.10 -20.61 -34.32
CA LYS A 40 13.25 -21.40 -33.84
C LYS A 40 13.68 -21.07 -32.40
N GLY A 41 12.92 -20.23 -31.68
CA GLY A 41 13.17 -19.84 -30.29
C GLY A 41 13.26 -18.33 -30.10
N CYS A 42 13.60 -17.91 -28.88
CA CYS A 42 13.79 -16.51 -28.52
C CYS A 42 15.09 -16.31 -27.73
N THR A 43 15.64 -15.09 -27.77
CA THR A 43 16.83 -14.70 -27.00
C THR A 43 16.55 -14.77 -25.51
N THR A 44 17.37 -15.52 -24.78
CA THR A 44 17.27 -15.68 -23.31
C THR A 44 18.35 -14.88 -22.61
N TRP A 45 18.00 -14.32 -21.46
CA TRP A 45 18.86 -13.40 -20.69
C TRP A 45 19.13 -13.93 -19.28
N LYS A 46 20.35 -13.71 -18.79
CA LYS A 46 20.76 -13.97 -17.42
C LYS A 46 20.12 -12.93 -16.48
N PRO A 47 19.73 -13.32 -15.25
CA PRO A 47 19.23 -12.38 -14.26
C PRO A 47 20.26 -11.28 -13.96
N MET A 48 19.83 -10.02 -14.02
CA MET A 48 20.70 -8.86 -13.71
C MET A 48 20.95 -8.72 -12.20
N CYS A 49 22.05 -8.05 -11.86
CA CYS A 49 22.34 -7.59 -10.51
C CYS A 49 21.19 -6.72 -9.98
N ARG A 50 20.75 -6.93 -8.74
CA ARG A 50 19.61 -6.20 -8.14
C ARG A 50 19.87 -4.70 -7.92
N LEU A 51 21.11 -4.24 -8.01
CA LEU A 51 21.47 -2.82 -7.94
C LEU A 51 21.15 -2.14 -9.28
N LEU A 52 20.25 -1.14 -9.29
CA LEU A 52 19.69 -0.51 -10.51
C LEU A 52 20.74 0.05 -11.48
N GLU A 53 21.87 0.51 -10.94
CA GLU A 53 22.97 1.09 -11.73
C GLU A 53 23.90 0.01 -12.33
N CYS A 54 23.73 -1.25 -11.95
CA CYS A 54 24.59 -2.35 -12.37
C CYS A 54 23.89 -3.25 -13.41
N ARG A 55 24.44 -3.30 -14.62
CA ARG A 55 23.97 -4.18 -15.72
C ARG A 55 24.75 -5.49 -15.86
N LYS A 56 25.39 -5.95 -14.78
CA LYS A 56 26.13 -7.22 -14.78
C LYS A 56 25.23 -8.39 -14.37
N PRO A 57 25.51 -9.62 -14.83
CA PRO A 57 24.74 -10.80 -14.42
C PRO A 57 24.92 -11.08 -12.92
N ALA A 58 23.85 -11.50 -12.26
CA ALA A 58 23.86 -11.95 -10.87
C ALA A 58 24.50 -13.33 -10.74
N ARG A 59 25.18 -13.60 -9.62
CA ARG A 59 25.79 -14.91 -9.35
C ARG A 59 24.76 -15.92 -8.82
N VAL A 60 23.72 -16.18 -9.61
CA VAL A 60 22.62 -17.08 -9.22
C VAL A 60 23.07 -18.54 -9.16
N LYS A 61 24.06 -18.93 -9.97
CA LYS A 61 24.58 -20.31 -10.06
C LYS A 61 25.68 -20.61 -9.02
N THR A 62 26.18 -19.63 -8.25
CA THR A 62 27.23 -19.87 -7.23
C THR A 62 26.65 -20.53 -5.98
N LYS A 63 27.51 -21.13 -5.14
CA LYS A 63 27.14 -21.65 -3.82
C LYS A 63 27.93 -20.89 -2.74
N PRO A 64 27.29 -20.00 -1.96
CA PRO A 64 25.85 -19.69 -1.95
C PRO A 64 25.41 -18.85 -3.19
N PRO A 65 24.14 -18.96 -3.60
CA PRO A 65 23.60 -18.16 -4.71
C PRO A 65 23.47 -16.70 -4.26
N SER A 66 23.86 -15.76 -5.11
CA SER A 66 23.70 -14.33 -4.82
C SER A 66 22.94 -13.60 -5.92
N LYS A 67 22.14 -12.61 -5.50
CA LYS A 67 21.35 -11.74 -6.38
C LYS A 67 22.17 -10.57 -6.96
N TYR A 68 23.48 -10.58 -6.74
CA TYR A 68 24.39 -9.48 -7.05
C TYR A 68 25.58 -10.00 -7.85
N CYS A 69 26.22 -9.13 -8.64
CA CYS A 69 27.41 -9.52 -9.38
C CYS A 69 28.67 -9.61 -8.49
N CYS A 70 28.75 -8.84 -7.40
CA CYS A 70 29.80 -8.83 -6.37
C CYS A 70 29.17 -8.64 -4.98
N ASP A 71 29.92 -8.94 -3.91
CA ASP A 71 29.42 -8.76 -2.53
C ASP A 71 29.28 -7.30 -2.13
N ASP A 72 30.11 -6.42 -2.71
CA ASP A 72 30.01 -4.97 -2.51
C ASP A 72 28.67 -4.41 -2.99
N HIS A 73 28.16 -4.87 -4.15
CA HIS A 73 26.84 -4.45 -4.62
C HIS A 73 25.71 -4.96 -3.73
N GLY A 74 25.90 -6.13 -3.09
CA GLY A 74 24.98 -6.61 -2.08
C GLY A 74 24.95 -5.71 -0.85
N ARG A 75 26.13 -5.33 -0.34
CA ARG A 75 26.26 -4.38 0.78
C ARG A 75 25.68 -3.02 0.45
N GLU A 76 25.95 -2.48 -0.74
CA GLU A 76 25.46 -1.17 -1.15
C GLU A 76 23.93 -1.14 -1.28
N PHE A 77 23.36 -2.18 -1.87
CA PHE A 77 21.91 -2.35 -1.91
C PHE A 77 21.31 -2.34 -0.50
N MET A 78 21.89 -3.08 0.44
CA MET A 78 21.41 -3.10 1.83
C MET A 78 21.57 -1.75 2.53
N ARG A 79 22.66 -1.02 2.28
CA ARG A 79 22.85 0.35 2.80
C ARG A 79 21.78 1.30 2.29
N ARG A 80 21.52 1.31 0.98
CA ARG A 80 20.50 2.17 0.36
C ARG A 80 19.11 1.86 0.90
N GLN A 81 18.73 0.59 0.97
CA GLN A 81 17.45 0.19 1.57
C GLN A 81 17.34 0.64 3.02
N THR A 82 18.41 0.51 3.81
CA THR A 82 18.42 0.95 5.21
C THR A 82 18.28 2.47 5.32
N GLN A 83 18.94 3.24 4.45
CA GLN A 83 18.81 4.70 4.42
C GLN A 83 17.40 5.15 4.02
N GLU A 84 16.78 4.52 3.02
CA GLU A 84 15.40 4.82 2.62
C GLU A 84 14.41 4.52 3.75
N LEU A 85 14.60 3.42 4.47
CA LEU A 85 13.80 3.09 5.65
C LEU A 85 14.02 4.09 6.79
N LYS A 86 15.27 4.52 7.04
CA LYS A 86 15.57 5.58 8.02
C LYS A 86 14.91 6.91 7.65
N LYS A 87 14.90 7.30 6.37
CA LYS A 87 14.21 8.51 5.89
C LYS A 87 12.69 8.41 6.10
N ARG A 88 12.09 7.25 5.78
CA ARG A 88 10.66 6.99 6.02
C ARG A 88 10.30 6.97 7.50
N ALA A 89 11.18 6.46 8.36
CA ALA A 89 11.02 6.50 9.81
C ALA A 89 11.18 7.92 10.37
N GLY A 90 12.09 8.73 9.82
CA GLY A 90 12.28 10.14 10.22
C GLY A 90 11.15 11.09 9.81
N GLN A 91 10.34 10.74 8.80
CA GLN A 91 9.17 11.52 8.38
C GLN A 91 7.89 11.22 9.18
N LYS A 92 7.86 10.15 9.97
CA LYS A 92 6.73 9.82 10.85
C LYS A 92 7.23 9.83 12.29
N ASN A 93 6.95 10.91 13.02
CA ASN A 93 7.17 10.95 14.47
C ASN A 93 6.53 9.72 15.15
N GLY A 94 7.38 8.74 15.50
CA GLY A 94 7.35 8.00 16.77
C GLY A 94 6.07 7.26 17.19
N LEU A 95 5.32 6.61 16.31
CA LEU A 95 4.16 5.79 16.75
C LEU A 95 3.93 4.50 15.95
N PHE A 96 4.98 3.69 15.74
CA PHE A 96 4.81 2.33 15.22
C PHE A 96 5.98 1.42 15.62
N GLU A 97 6.29 1.36 16.91
CA GLU A 97 7.34 0.48 17.45
C GLU A 97 6.72 -0.52 18.44
N ASP A 98 5.61 -1.19 18.07
CA ASP A 98 5.16 -2.40 18.79
C ASP A 98 4.15 -3.30 18.05
N LEU A 99 4.37 -3.57 16.75
CA LEU A 99 3.66 -4.67 16.06
C LEU A 99 4.68 -5.74 15.66
N GLY A 100 4.73 -6.78 16.49
CA GLY A 100 5.60 -7.93 16.32
C GLY A 100 5.50 -8.61 14.95
N SER A 101 6.62 -9.25 14.59
CA SER A 101 6.91 -10.05 13.41
C SER A 101 5.69 -10.67 12.72
N MET A 102 5.21 -9.99 11.68
CA MET A 102 4.36 -10.60 10.64
C MET A 102 5.30 -11.34 9.70
N GLY A 103 5.34 -12.67 9.86
CA GLY A 103 6.32 -13.56 9.25
C GLY A 103 6.61 -13.28 7.78
N GLY A 104 7.88 -13.07 7.46
CA GLY A 104 8.40 -13.07 6.08
C GLY A 104 9.40 -11.95 5.78
N ILE A 105 9.41 -10.85 6.53
CA ILE A 105 10.29 -9.70 6.32
C ILE A 105 10.89 -9.32 7.68
N LEU A 106 12.23 -9.36 7.80
CA LEU A 106 12.95 -8.95 9.01
C LEU A 106 12.54 -7.53 9.40
N THR A 107 12.11 -7.35 10.64
CA THR A 107 11.66 -6.04 11.14
C THR A 107 12.86 -5.14 11.46
N ALA A 108 12.65 -3.83 11.54
CA ALA A 108 13.68 -2.88 11.96
C ALA A 108 14.21 -3.17 13.39
N ALA A 109 13.41 -3.85 14.22
CA ALA A 109 13.81 -4.31 15.56
C ALA A 109 14.76 -5.52 15.49
N ASP A 110 14.49 -6.49 14.62
CA ASP A 110 15.37 -7.65 14.37
C ASP A 110 16.73 -7.20 13.79
N LEU A 111 16.71 -6.12 13.00
CA LEU A 111 17.93 -5.48 12.46
C LEU A 111 18.65 -4.61 13.50
N LYS A 112 17.94 -3.87 14.37
CA LYS A 112 18.57 -3.15 15.49
C LYS A 112 19.28 -4.13 16.44
N ALA A 113 18.66 -5.27 16.74
CA ALA A 113 19.30 -6.32 17.54
C ALA A 113 20.55 -6.91 16.87
N ALA A 114 20.56 -7.03 15.54
CA ALA A 114 21.74 -7.48 14.78
C ALA A 114 22.84 -6.41 14.61
N ILE A 115 22.49 -5.12 14.72
CA ILE A 115 23.43 -3.99 14.57
C ILE A 115 24.14 -3.65 15.89
N ILE A 116 23.53 -3.92 17.05
CA ILE A 116 24.15 -3.63 18.36
C ILE A 116 25.43 -4.46 18.61
N GLU A 117 25.64 -5.57 17.90
CA GLU A 117 26.88 -6.35 17.99
C GLU A 117 28.00 -5.91 17.02
N ALA A 118 27.76 -4.91 16.16
CA ALA A 118 28.76 -4.46 15.20
C ALA A 118 28.82 -2.93 15.04
N VAL A 119 29.74 -2.35 15.82
CA VAL A 119 30.53 -1.15 15.49
C VAL A 119 29.85 0.20 15.76
N ASP A 120 30.30 0.80 16.86
CA ASP A 120 30.36 2.24 17.10
C ASP A 120 31.13 2.98 15.99
N ASN A 121 30.77 4.26 15.82
CA ASN A 121 31.46 5.32 15.08
C ASN A 121 31.05 5.50 13.61
N ALA A 122 30.34 6.59 13.33
CA ALA A 122 30.92 7.78 12.70
C ALA A 122 29.81 8.72 12.18
N ASP A 123 29.81 9.93 12.73
CA ASP A 123 29.14 11.12 12.21
C ASP A 123 29.63 11.48 10.80
N SER A 124 28.72 11.94 9.94
CA SER A 124 28.97 13.10 9.08
C SER A 124 27.70 13.56 8.38
N ASP A 125 27.40 14.82 8.69
CA ASP A 125 26.31 15.66 8.23
C ASP A 125 26.57 16.12 6.78
N VAL A 126 25.61 15.95 5.86
CA VAL A 126 25.58 16.67 4.57
C VAL A 126 24.15 17.08 4.23
N LYS A 127 23.93 18.39 4.30
CA LYS A 127 22.75 19.13 3.84
C LYS A 127 22.67 19.06 2.30
N ALA A 128 21.53 18.61 1.76
CA ALA A 128 21.22 18.75 0.34
C ALA A 128 19.82 19.36 0.18
N GLU A 129 19.80 20.59 -0.32
CA GLU A 129 18.61 21.32 -0.77
C GLU A 129 18.00 20.58 -1.98
N SER A 130 16.68 20.37 -1.96
CA SER A 130 15.95 19.86 -3.12
C SER A 130 14.97 20.93 -3.60
N LYS A 131 15.19 21.41 -4.82
CA LYS A 131 14.15 22.04 -5.64
C LYS A 131 13.15 20.95 -6.07
N PRO A 132 11.84 21.23 -6.12
CA PRO A 132 10.86 20.27 -6.61
C PRO A 132 10.91 20.26 -8.16
N GLN A 133 11.35 19.14 -8.72
CA GLN A 133 11.05 18.75 -10.10
C GLN A 133 9.74 17.96 -10.04
N SER A 134 8.62 18.57 -10.47
CA SER A 134 8.08 18.50 -11.84
C SER A 134 7.51 17.12 -12.18
N GLY A 135 6.20 17.07 -12.45
CA GLY A 135 5.57 15.95 -13.15
C GLY A 135 4.48 15.21 -12.38
N GLY A 136 3.57 15.90 -11.70
CA GLY A 136 2.31 15.32 -11.27
C GLY A 136 1.36 15.15 -12.45
N TRP A 137 1.56 14.11 -13.27
CA TRP A 137 0.57 13.68 -14.28
C TRP A 137 -0.47 12.77 -13.62
N LEU A 138 -1.09 13.28 -12.55
CA LEU A 138 -2.24 12.67 -11.87
C LEU A 138 -3.27 13.76 -11.58
N GLY A 139 -3.63 14.48 -12.66
CA GLY A 139 -4.81 15.30 -12.76
C GLY A 139 -5.36 15.02 -14.14
N VAL A 140 -6.53 14.37 -14.23
CA VAL A 140 -7.25 14.14 -15.47
C VAL A 140 -7.83 15.49 -15.93
N ASP A 141 -6.95 16.44 -16.27
CA ASP A 141 -7.31 17.67 -16.96
C ASP A 141 -7.46 17.33 -18.45
N VAL A 142 -8.56 16.63 -18.74
CA VAL A 142 -9.00 16.29 -20.09
C VAL A 142 -9.49 17.52 -20.86
N HIS A 143 -9.38 18.72 -20.29
CA HIS A 143 -9.46 19.97 -21.04
C HIS A 143 -8.10 20.67 -21.09
N GLU A 144 -7.17 20.10 -21.83
CA GLU A 144 -6.21 20.96 -22.51
C GLU A 144 -7.02 21.86 -23.45
N ASN A 145 -7.07 23.16 -23.14
CA ASN A 145 -7.81 24.17 -23.89
C ASN A 145 -7.55 24.02 -25.40
N GLY A 146 -8.50 23.40 -26.11
CA GLY A 146 -8.42 23.22 -27.56
C GLY A 146 -8.77 21.84 -28.11
N MET A 147 -9.10 20.82 -27.29
CA MET A 147 -9.56 19.50 -27.79
C MET A 147 -11.09 19.44 -27.87
N GLU A 148 -11.64 19.29 -29.09
CA GLU A 148 -13.07 19.06 -29.32
C GLU A 148 -13.36 17.56 -29.18
N TYR A 149 -13.98 17.18 -28.08
CA TYR A 149 -14.47 15.81 -27.85
C TYR A 149 -15.85 15.65 -28.49
N SER A 150 -16.12 14.46 -29.03
CA SER A 150 -17.48 14.09 -29.44
C SER A 150 -18.40 14.09 -28.21
N PRO A 151 -19.71 14.42 -28.35
CA PRO A 151 -20.67 14.32 -27.26
C PRO A 151 -20.65 12.97 -26.52
N ASP A 152 -20.45 11.87 -27.26
CA ASP A 152 -20.33 10.52 -26.69
C ASP A 152 -19.05 10.33 -25.86
N GLU A 153 -17.95 11.00 -26.26
CA GLU A 153 -16.67 10.97 -25.54
C GLU A 153 -16.76 11.79 -24.27
N ILE A 154 -17.42 12.94 -24.31
CA ILE A 154 -17.70 13.78 -23.14
C ILE A 154 -18.52 12.99 -22.11
N ALA A 155 -19.62 12.38 -22.53
CA ALA A 155 -20.45 11.56 -21.65
C ALA A 155 -19.67 10.38 -21.05
N LYS A 156 -18.78 9.76 -21.83
CA LYS A 156 -17.90 8.68 -21.35
C LYS A 156 -16.86 9.18 -20.34
N ILE A 157 -16.25 10.34 -20.59
CA ILE A 157 -15.28 10.96 -19.68
C ILE A 157 -15.98 11.33 -18.36
N GLU A 158 -17.18 11.90 -18.41
CA GLU A 158 -17.97 12.23 -17.21
C GLU A 158 -18.30 10.98 -16.40
N LYS A 159 -18.70 9.88 -17.06
CA LYS A 159 -18.91 8.60 -16.39
C LYS A 159 -17.64 8.06 -15.72
N LEU A 160 -16.50 8.13 -16.42
CA LEU A 160 -15.21 7.69 -15.87
C LEU A 160 -14.77 8.58 -14.69
N ARG A 161 -15.09 9.87 -14.70
CA ARG A 161 -14.84 10.79 -13.58
C ARG A 161 -15.67 10.42 -12.36
N ALA A 162 -16.98 10.18 -12.54
CA ALA A 162 -17.85 9.74 -11.45
C ALA A 162 -17.36 8.42 -10.85
N GLN A 163 -17.03 7.43 -11.69
CA GLN A 163 -16.47 6.15 -11.23
C GLN A 163 -15.15 6.32 -10.47
N ARG A 164 -14.27 7.22 -10.93
CA ARG A 164 -13.02 7.51 -10.24
C ARG A 164 -13.27 8.15 -8.87
N GLU A 165 -14.21 9.09 -8.77
CA GLU A 165 -14.59 9.73 -7.52
C GLU A 165 -15.15 8.70 -6.52
N ASP A 166 -16.05 7.82 -6.97
CA ASP A 166 -16.60 6.74 -6.16
C ASP A 166 -15.51 5.78 -5.64
N LEU A 167 -14.56 5.40 -6.49
CA LEU A 167 -13.43 4.53 -6.11
C LEU A 167 -12.48 5.21 -5.13
N LEU A 168 -12.24 6.51 -5.28
CA LEU A 168 -11.43 7.28 -4.33
C LEU A 168 -12.14 7.39 -2.97
N HIS A 169 -13.44 7.64 -2.96
CA HIS A 169 -14.25 7.65 -1.75
C HIS A 169 -14.19 6.29 -1.03
N ARG A 170 -14.35 5.19 -1.78
CA ARG A 170 -14.20 3.83 -1.23
C ARG A 170 -12.81 3.62 -0.62
N LYS A 171 -11.74 4.09 -1.27
CA LYS A 171 -10.37 3.99 -0.75
C LYS A 171 -10.18 4.77 0.57
N GLU A 172 -10.77 5.95 0.69
CA GLU A 172 -10.73 6.72 1.93
C GLU A 172 -11.48 6.02 3.07
N MET A 173 -12.64 5.44 2.76
CA MET A 173 -13.43 4.64 3.71
C MET A 173 -12.63 3.43 4.21
N LEU A 174 -11.98 2.68 3.31
CA LEU A 174 -11.14 1.53 3.66
C LEU A 174 -9.93 1.95 4.54
N ALA A 175 -9.29 3.07 4.21
CA ALA A 175 -8.21 3.62 5.04
C ALA A 175 -8.70 3.98 6.46
N ALA A 176 -9.90 4.53 6.58
CA ALA A 176 -10.53 4.81 7.86
C ALA A 176 -10.88 3.52 8.64
N ARG A 177 -11.35 2.46 7.95
CA ARG A 177 -11.55 1.12 8.56
C ARG A 177 -10.25 0.53 9.08
N THR A 178 -9.17 0.61 8.30
CA THR A 178 -7.83 0.16 8.73
C THR A 178 -7.39 0.91 9.99
N LYS A 179 -7.59 2.24 10.03
CA LYS A 179 -7.33 3.05 11.23
C LYS A 179 -8.19 2.60 12.41
N PHE A 180 -9.49 2.41 12.21
CA PHE A 180 -10.40 1.95 13.25
C PHE A 180 -9.96 0.60 13.85
N VAL A 181 -9.68 -0.40 13.02
CA VAL A 181 -9.20 -1.73 13.48
C VAL A 181 -7.91 -1.60 14.29
N SER A 182 -7.00 -0.70 13.92
CA SER A 182 -5.76 -0.45 14.66
C SER A 182 -5.99 0.13 16.05
N LEU A 183 -7.09 0.87 16.27
CA LEU A 183 -7.45 1.50 17.54
C LEU A 183 -8.15 0.53 18.51
N LEU A 184 -8.79 -0.52 17.99
CA LEU A 184 -9.55 -1.47 18.81
C LEU A 184 -8.69 -2.29 19.77
N LYS A 185 -7.47 -2.65 19.39
CA LYS A 185 -6.53 -3.36 20.30
C LYS A 185 -6.08 -2.47 21.47
N PRO A 186 -5.59 -1.24 21.26
CA PRO A 186 -5.35 -0.27 22.32
C PRO A 186 -6.58 -0.04 23.21
N ARG A 187 -7.77 0.11 22.60
CA ARG A 187 -9.03 0.24 23.35
C ARG A 187 -9.28 -0.97 24.27
N ALA A 188 -9.15 -2.19 23.75
CA ALA A 188 -9.34 -3.40 24.54
C ALA A 188 -8.35 -3.50 25.71
N LYS A 189 -7.08 -3.11 25.50
CA LYS A 189 -6.09 -3.03 26.59
C LYS A 189 -6.46 -1.97 27.63
N GLY A 190 -6.86 -0.77 27.19
CA GLY A 190 -7.32 0.30 28.08
C GLY A 190 -8.54 -0.11 28.92
N LEU A 191 -9.49 -0.83 28.32
CA LEU A 191 -10.64 -1.40 29.03
C LEU A 191 -10.22 -2.42 30.09
N VAL A 192 -9.24 -3.30 29.79
CA VAL A 192 -8.72 -4.24 30.78
C VAL A 192 -8.08 -3.53 31.97
N GLU A 193 -7.33 -2.46 31.75
CA GLU A 193 -6.73 -1.68 32.83
C GLU A 193 -7.79 -0.99 33.70
N LYS A 194 -8.84 -0.43 33.10
CA LYS A 194 -9.99 0.12 33.85
C LYS A 194 -10.74 -0.94 34.64
N LEU A 195 -10.97 -2.11 34.05
CA LEU A 195 -11.60 -3.24 34.74
C LEU A 195 -10.75 -3.76 35.92
N LYS A 196 -9.42 -3.73 35.81
CA LYS A 196 -8.53 -4.06 36.94
C LYS A 196 -8.57 -3.02 38.06
N GLN A 197 -8.77 -1.74 37.73
CA GLN A 197 -8.88 -0.66 38.71
C GLN A 197 -10.17 -0.76 39.52
N HIS A 198 -11.31 -1.04 38.86
CA HIS A 198 -12.60 -1.21 39.53
C HIS A 198 -12.74 -2.59 40.21
N GLU A 199 -12.21 -3.65 39.60
CA GLU A 199 -12.28 -5.03 40.14
C GLU A 199 -10.90 -5.72 40.19
N PRO A 200 -10.05 -5.38 41.16
CA PRO A 200 -8.70 -5.95 41.27
C PRO A 200 -8.69 -7.48 41.53
N LYS A 201 -9.80 -8.05 42.01
CA LYS A 201 -9.97 -9.49 42.26
C LYS A 201 -10.52 -10.28 41.06
N GLY A 202 -10.93 -9.63 39.97
CA GLY A 202 -11.61 -10.27 38.83
C GLY A 202 -10.73 -11.09 37.88
N GLY A 203 -9.41 -11.15 38.13
CA GLY A 203 -8.48 -11.94 37.32
C GLY A 203 -8.56 -11.63 35.82
N TRP A 204 -8.78 -10.35 35.49
CA TRP A 204 -8.96 -9.86 34.12
C TRP A 204 -7.63 -9.98 33.34
N LYS A 205 -7.60 -10.96 32.41
CA LYS A 205 -6.56 -11.14 31.38
C LYS A 205 -7.23 -10.96 30.01
N ASP A 206 -6.45 -10.52 29.02
CA ASP A 206 -6.81 -10.22 27.62
C ASP A 206 -8.27 -10.54 27.24
N ILE A 207 -9.07 -9.48 27.06
CA ILE A 207 -10.45 -9.59 26.56
C ILE A 207 -10.46 -9.74 25.03
N CYS A 208 -11.57 -10.25 24.49
CA CYS A 208 -11.76 -10.39 23.04
C CYS A 208 -11.62 -9.06 22.29
N GLY A 209 -12.21 -7.97 22.79
CA GLY A 209 -12.04 -6.63 22.24
C GLY A 209 -12.73 -6.39 20.88
N PHE A 210 -13.53 -7.34 20.40
CA PHE A 210 -14.32 -7.17 19.18
C PHE A 210 -15.35 -6.06 19.38
N ASP A 211 -15.43 -5.13 18.43
CA ASP A 211 -16.39 -4.04 18.42
C ASP A 211 -17.52 -4.32 17.44
N SER A 212 -18.77 -4.11 17.83
CA SER A 212 -19.95 -4.34 16.99
C SER A 212 -19.98 -3.48 15.72
N ARG A 213 -19.23 -2.38 15.67
CA ARG A 213 -19.10 -1.54 14.47
C ARG A 213 -18.33 -2.20 13.34
N LEU A 214 -17.58 -3.27 13.63
CA LEU A 214 -16.91 -4.04 12.58
C LEU A 214 -17.88 -4.83 11.69
N SER A 215 -19.12 -5.05 12.15
CA SER A 215 -20.16 -5.71 11.37
C SER A 215 -21.12 -4.76 10.67
N TRP A 216 -20.86 -3.45 10.70
CA TRP A 216 -21.66 -2.45 9.99
C TRP A 216 -21.44 -2.53 8.48
N SER A 217 -22.44 -2.10 7.72
CA SER A 217 -22.29 -1.96 6.27
C SER A 217 -21.28 -0.87 5.90
N ASP A 218 -20.90 -0.80 4.62
CA ASP A 218 -20.02 0.25 4.10
C ASP A 218 -20.65 1.63 4.28
N GLU A 219 -21.96 1.73 4.07
CA GLU A 219 -22.75 2.96 4.17
C GLU A 219 -22.89 3.42 5.63
N GLU A 220 -23.28 2.52 6.54
CA GLU A 220 -23.41 2.82 7.97
C GLU A 220 -22.08 3.31 8.57
N PHE A 221 -20.98 2.66 8.17
CA PHE A 221 -19.65 3.05 8.63
C PHE A 221 -19.22 4.42 8.07
N ASP A 222 -19.57 4.72 6.82
CA ASP A 222 -19.22 5.99 6.20
C ASP A 222 -20.03 7.16 6.78
N GLU A 223 -21.33 6.98 7.02
CA GLU A 223 -22.16 7.95 7.74
C GLU A 223 -21.58 8.25 9.14
N TRP A 224 -21.18 7.21 9.86
CA TRP A 224 -20.55 7.37 11.17
C TRP A 224 -19.20 8.07 11.07
N ARG A 225 -18.34 7.71 10.10
CA ARG A 225 -17.04 8.34 9.88
C ARG A 225 -17.17 9.84 9.62
N LEU A 226 -18.18 10.23 8.86
CA LEU A 226 -18.46 11.63 8.51
C LEU A 226 -19.13 12.39 9.66
N SER A 227 -19.76 11.71 10.61
CA SER A 227 -20.33 12.33 11.81
C SER A 227 -19.23 12.96 12.69
N GLU A 228 -19.58 14.02 13.43
CA GLU A 228 -18.64 14.65 14.37
C GLU A 228 -18.12 13.67 15.43
N ALA A 229 -18.96 12.72 15.85
CA ALA A 229 -18.60 11.73 16.86
C ALA A 229 -17.57 10.72 16.31
N GLY A 230 -17.73 10.25 15.07
CA GLY A 230 -16.79 9.35 14.42
C GLY A 230 -15.47 10.02 14.06
N MET A 231 -15.51 11.27 13.58
CA MET A 231 -14.29 12.06 13.32
C MET A 231 -13.47 12.25 14.59
N LYS A 232 -14.10 12.64 15.70
CA LYS A 232 -13.44 12.76 17.01
C LYS A 232 -12.89 11.41 17.49
N ALA A 233 -13.67 10.34 17.37
CA ALA A 233 -13.25 9.00 17.78
C ALA A 233 -12.04 8.48 16.97
N LEU A 234 -12.01 8.72 15.66
CA LEU A 234 -10.89 8.34 14.80
C LEU A 234 -9.68 9.27 14.98
N ALA A 235 -9.86 10.52 15.39
CA ALA A 235 -8.79 11.47 15.65
C ALA A 235 -8.11 11.25 17.01
N GLU A 236 -8.91 11.14 18.08
CA GLU A 236 -8.43 10.98 19.44
C GLU A 236 -7.99 9.54 19.73
N GLY A 237 -8.66 8.55 19.12
CA GLY A 237 -8.31 7.14 19.29
C GLY A 237 -8.44 6.61 20.72
N THR A 238 -9.09 7.37 21.60
CA THR A 238 -9.28 7.05 23.02
C THR A 238 -10.46 6.08 23.20
N ALA A 239 -10.41 5.27 24.27
CA ALA A 239 -11.51 4.38 24.61
C ALA A 239 -12.80 5.16 24.94
N GLU A 240 -12.62 6.37 25.46
CA GLU A 240 -13.61 7.41 25.77
C GLU A 240 -14.40 7.82 24.52
N ALA A 241 -13.70 8.34 23.51
CA ALA A 241 -14.32 8.87 22.31
C ALA A 241 -15.00 7.76 21.50
N LEU A 242 -14.43 6.56 21.53
CA LEU A 242 -15.00 5.37 20.89
C LEU A 242 -16.24 4.82 21.62
N ALA A 243 -16.38 5.04 22.93
CA ALA A 243 -17.58 4.69 23.70
C ALA A 243 -18.68 5.76 23.53
N LEU A 244 -18.33 7.05 23.59
CA LEU A 244 -19.23 8.18 23.35
C LEU A 244 -19.88 8.12 21.97
N SER A 245 -19.09 7.79 20.94
CA SER A 245 -19.58 7.63 19.56
C SER A 245 -20.50 6.43 19.35
N SER A 246 -20.64 5.54 20.35
CA SER A 246 -21.62 4.43 20.36
C SER A 246 -22.85 4.72 21.24
N ALA A 247 -22.84 5.84 21.97
CA ALA A 247 -23.87 6.23 22.92
C ALA A 247 -25.01 7.04 22.29
N SER A 248 -24.80 7.61 21.09
CA SER A 248 -25.83 8.37 20.35
C SER A 248 -26.86 7.46 19.68
N ASN A 249 -27.64 6.76 20.50
CA ASN A 249 -29.02 6.41 20.16
C ASN A 249 -29.88 7.20 21.15
N ASN A 250 -30.24 8.43 20.80
CA ASN A 250 -31.42 9.03 21.42
C ASN A 250 -32.58 8.15 21.00
N ASP A 251 -33.18 7.48 21.96
CA ASP A 251 -34.50 6.88 21.85
C ASP A 251 -35.53 7.96 21.48
N ALA A 252 -36.61 7.52 20.86
CA ALA A 252 -37.66 8.38 20.28
C ALA A 252 -38.38 9.28 21.31
N ASP A 253 -38.11 9.12 22.61
CA ASP A 253 -38.73 9.87 23.70
C ASP A 253 -37.83 10.94 24.36
N GLY A 254 -36.57 11.09 23.95
CA GLY A 254 -35.74 12.24 24.35
C GLY A 254 -35.42 12.34 25.85
N ASP A 255 -35.53 11.24 26.59
CA ASP A 255 -35.17 11.22 28.01
C ASP A 255 -33.67 10.94 28.19
N SER A 256 -32.96 11.96 28.71
CA SER A 256 -31.58 11.82 29.16
C SER A 256 -31.55 10.92 30.40
N MET A 257 -31.05 9.69 30.27
CA MET A 257 -30.82 8.83 31.43
C MET A 257 -29.96 9.57 32.47
N MET A 258 -30.47 9.66 33.69
CA MET A 258 -29.77 10.23 34.84
C MET A 258 -28.53 9.38 35.15
N THR A 259 -27.35 10.00 35.15
CA THR A 259 -26.06 9.41 35.52
C THR A 259 -26.06 9.03 37.01
N GLY A 260 -26.11 7.73 37.31
CA GLY A 260 -26.15 7.20 38.67
C GLY A 260 -24.99 6.23 38.94
N ASP A 261 -24.01 6.72 39.71
CA ASP A 261 -23.02 6.00 40.54
C ASP A 261 -22.34 4.73 39.97
N SER A 262 -21.03 4.88 39.67
CA SER A 262 -19.91 3.91 39.61
C SER A 262 -20.01 2.57 38.84
N ASP A 263 -21.17 1.93 38.70
CA ASP A 263 -21.39 0.72 37.88
C ASP A 263 -21.75 1.09 36.42
N ASP A 264 -22.36 2.28 36.24
CA ASP A 264 -22.67 2.89 34.92
C ASP A 264 -21.41 3.20 34.11
N ASP A 265 -20.29 3.52 34.76
CA ASP A 265 -19.03 3.83 34.08
C ASP A 265 -18.52 2.59 33.31
N ILE A 266 -18.49 1.42 33.94
CA ILE A 266 -17.96 0.20 33.31
C ILE A 266 -18.83 -0.21 32.11
N THR A 267 -20.15 -0.13 32.23
CA THR A 267 -21.08 -0.45 31.13
C THR A 267 -20.95 0.56 29.98
N PHE A 268 -20.71 1.83 30.30
CA PHE A 268 -20.41 2.87 29.32
C PHE A 268 -19.11 2.59 28.55
N TRP A 269 -18.01 2.27 29.25
CA TRP A 269 -16.72 1.96 28.61
C TRP A 269 -16.77 0.70 27.75
N THR A 270 -17.49 -0.32 28.22
CA THR A 270 -17.60 -1.63 27.55
C THR A 270 -18.68 -1.68 26.46
N ARG A 271 -19.41 -0.57 26.24
CA ARG A 271 -20.47 -0.48 25.22
C ARG A 271 -19.93 -0.81 23.82
N GLY A 272 -20.62 -1.73 23.16
CA GLY A 272 -20.28 -2.23 21.82
C GLY A 272 -19.06 -3.16 21.78
N VAL A 273 -18.40 -3.45 22.91
CA VAL A 273 -17.17 -4.26 22.95
C VAL A 273 -17.39 -5.62 23.61
N CYS A 274 -16.86 -6.67 22.98
CA CYS A 274 -16.87 -8.01 23.54
C CYS A 274 -15.86 -8.15 24.69
N THR A 275 -16.35 -8.23 25.92
CA THR A 275 -15.53 -8.41 27.15
C THR A 275 -15.21 -9.87 27.48
N LYS A 276 -15.68 -10.83 26.68
CA LYS A 276 -15.47 -12.27 26.93
C LYS A 276 -13.99 -12.65 26.80
N LYS A 277 -13.49 -13.44 27.75
CA LYS A 277 -12.16 -14.09 27.67
C LYS A 277 -12.23 -15.19 26.61
N ARG A 278 -11.28 -15.21 25.65
CA ARG A 278 -11.19 -16.20 24.55
C ARG A 278 -12.56 -16.51 23.90
N CYS A 279 -13.15 -15.50 23.26
CA CYS A 279 -14.43 -15.67 22.56
C CYS A 279 -14.25 -16.53 21.28
N GLU A 280 -14.89 -17.69 21.21
CA GLU A 280 -14.86 -18.54 20.00
C GLU A 280 -15.65 -17.93 18.83
N ARG A 281 -16.67 -17.09 19.09
CA ARG A 281 -17.43 -16.42 18.02
C ARG A 281 -16.60 -15.38 17.26
N HIS A 282 -15.66 -14.72 17.92
CA HIS A 282 -14.78 -13.73 17.32
C HIS A 282 -13.33 -14.25 17.34
N LYS A 283 -13.14 -15.48 16.88
CA LYS A 283 -11.80 -16.06 16.81
C LYS A 283 -11.01 -15.38 15.69
N GLN A 284 -9.86 -14.82 16.04
CA GLN A 284 -8.97 -14.16 15.07
C GLN A 284 -9.63 -13.04 14.25
N TRP A 285 -10.68 -12.40 14.78
CA TRP A 285 -11.44 -11.35 14.08
C TRP A 285 -10.55 -10.23 13.52
N VAL A 286 -9.47 -9.87 14.23
CA VAL A 286 -8.50 -8.88 13.75
C VAL A 286 -7.86 -9.30 12.43
N LYS A 287 -7.42 -10.57 12.33
CA LYS A 287 -6.74 -11.06 11.13
C LYS A 287 -7.71 -11.15 9.96
N VAL A 288 -8.92 -11.64 10.22
CA VAL A 288 -9.98 -11.72 9.20
C VAL A 288 -10.27 -10.32 8.66
N GLN A 289 -10.58 -9.36 9.54
CA GLN A 289 -10.88 -8.00 9.12
C GLN A 289 -9.71 -7.33 8.37
N GLN A 290 -8.47 -7.56 8.80
CA GLN A 290 -7.30 -7.03 8.11
C GLN A 290 -7.13 -7.62 6.71
N GLN A 291 -7.38 -8.93 6.54
CA GLN A 291 -7.30 -9.59 5.25
C GLN A 291 -8.41 -9.11 4.31
N ASP A 292 -9.64 -8.95 4.83
CA ASP A 292 -10.77 -8.47 4.07
C ASP A 292 -10.52 -7.04 3.58
N ILE A 293 -10.07 -6.14 4.46
CA ILE A 293 -9.75 -4.76 4.06
C ILE A 293 -8.61 -4.72 3.04
N LEU A 294 -7.54 -5.51 3.23
CA LEU A 294 -6.43 -5.54 2.26
C LEU A 294 -6.88 -6.04 0.88
N PHE A 295 -7.75 -7.05 0.85
CA PHE A 295 -8.31 -7.56 -0.39
C PHE A 295 -9.18 -6.49 -1.07
N GLU A 296 -10.03 -5.81 -0.31
CA GLU A 296 -10.85 -4.70 -0.84
C GLU A 296 -10.00 -3.52 -1.33
N GLU A 297 -8.93 -3.18 -0.63
CA GLU A 297 -7.98 -2.14 -1.06
C GLU A 297 -7.31 -2.53 -2.40
N GLU A 298 -6.82 -3.77 -2.52
CA GLU A 298 -6.21 -4.25 -3.76
C GLU A 298 -7.19 -4.25 -4.93
N THR A 299 -8.43 -4.72 -4.72
CA THR A 299 -9.47 -4.71 -5.78
C THR A 299 -9.83 -3.29 -6.21
N THR A 300 -9.97 -2.35 -5.26
CA THR A 300 -10.25 -0.94 -5.53
C THR A 300 -9.10 -0.28 -6.29
N GLU A 301 -7.85 -0.60 -5.97
CA GLU A 301 -6.68 -0.09 -6.69
C GLU A 301 -6.59 -0.63 -8.12
N GLN A 302 -6.91 -1.90 -8.33
CA GLN A 302 -6.98 -2.49 -9.66
C GLN A 302 -8.07 -1.83 -10.51
N ASP A 303 -9.25 -1.58 -9.93
CA ASP A 303 -10.36 -0.95 -10.65
C ASP A 303 -10.08 0.53 -10.95
N LEU A 304 -9.40 1.25 -10.04
CA LEU A 304 -8.93 2.61 -10.30
C LEU A 304 -7.92 2.64 -11.46
N ALA A 305 -6.97 1.70 -11.48
CA ALA A 305 -6.01 1.60 -12.58
C ALA A 305 -6.68 1.32 -13.93
N LYS A 306 -7.72 0.47 -13.96
CA LYS A 306 -8.53 0.24 -15.17
C LYS A 306 -9.29 1.49 -15.61
N CYS A 307 -9.93 2.22 -14.68
CA CYS A 307 -10.60 3.48 -14.98
C CYS A 307 -9.62 4.51 -15.58
N GLU A 308 -8.38 4.58 -15.07
CA GLU A 308 -7.33 5.47 -15.59
C GLU A 308 -6.82 5.03 -16.98
N GLU A 309 -6.70 3.72 -17.22
CA GLU A 309 -6.36 3.19 -18.55
C GLU A 309 -7.47 3.48 -19.58
N GLU A 310 -8.73 3.30 -19.22
CA GLU A 310 -9.86 3.65 -20.07
C GLU A 310 -9.92 5.14 -20.38
N ALA A 311 -9.67 5.99 -19.37
CA ALA A 311 -9.59 7.44 -19.56
C ALA A 311 -8.46 7.82 -20.53
N ARG A 312 -7.27 7.22 -20.36
CA ARG A 312 -6.14 7.40 -21.30
C ARG A 312 -6.50 6.97 -22.71
N ALA A 313 -7.13 5.81 -22.88
CA ALA A 313 -7.56 5.32 -24.19
C ALA A 313 -8.59 6.23 -24.88
N VAL A 314 -9.47 6.91 -24.11
CA VAL A 314 -10.39 7.92 -24.68
C VAL A 314 -9.62 9.15 -25.18
N VAL A 315 -8.68 9.66 -24.39
CA VAL A 315 -7.84 10.81 -24.76
C VAL A 315 -6.93 10.49 -25.95
N GLU A 316 -6.32 9.31 -25.98
CA GLU A 316 -5.48 8.89 -27.11
C GLU A 316 -6.30 8.80 -28.41
N ARG A 317 -7.54 8.30 -28.35
CA ARG A 317 -8.43 8.26 -29.52
C ARG A 317 -8.80 9.65 -30.03
N SER A 318 -9.09 10.60 -29.14
CA SER A 318 -9.41 11.98 -29.55
C SER A 318 -8.19 12.68 -30.16
N VAL A 319 -6.99 12.46 -29.60
CA VAL A 319 -5.73 12.95 -30.17
C VAL A 319 -5.48 12.35 -31.56
N MET A 320 -5.62 11.04 -31.72
CA MET A 320 -5.43 10.37 -33.02
C MET A 320 -6.41 10.86 -34.08
N ARG A 321 -7.68 11.13 -33.73
CA ARG A 321 -8.65 11.72 -34.65
C ARG A 321 -8.21 13.10 -35.14
N ARG A 322 -7.78 13.98 -34.23
CA ARG A 322 -7.33 15.33 -34.58
C ARG A 322 -6.10 15.32 -35.50
N TRP A 323 -5.17 14.38 -35.29
CA TRP A 323 -4.03 14.21 -36.19
C TRP A 323 -4.47 13.76 -37.58
N ALA A 324 -5.40 12.80 -37.68
CA ALA A 324 -5.95 12.35 -38.95
C ALA A 324 -6.72 13.46 -39.70
N GLU A 325 -7.46 14.32 -38.99
CA GLU A 325 -8.16 15.47 -39.58
C GLU A 325 -7.19 16.53 -40.10
N LYS A 326 -6.08 16.77 -39.39
CA LYS A 326 -5.02 17.71 -39.81
C LYS A 326 -4.28 17.23 -41.05
N ASP A 327 -3.98 15.94 -41.13
CA ASP A 327 -3.31 15.34 -42.30
C ASP A 327 -4.22 15.35 -43.55
N ASN A 328 -5.54 15.23 -43.37
CA ASN A 328 -6.52 15.36 -44.46
C ASN A 328 -6.71 16.80 -44.97
N GLN A 329 -6.21 17.81 -44.27
CA GLN A 329 -6.31 19.23 -44.64
C GLN A 329 -5.05 19.78 -45.34
N THR A 330 -3.99 18.98 -45.45
CA THR A 330 -2.75 19.27 -46.20
C THR A 330 -2.69 18.52 -47.52
#